data_AF-A0A819JX77-F1
#
_entry.id   AF-A0A819JX77-F1
#
_cell.length_a   1.000
_cell.length_b   1.000
_cell.length_c   1.000
_cell.angle_alpha   90.00
_cell.angle_beta   90.00
_cell.angle_gamma   90.00
#
_symmetry.space_group_name_H-M   'P 1'
#
loop_
_entity.id
_entity.type
_entity.pdbx_description
1 polymer ?
#
loop_
_entity_poly.entity_id
_entity_poly.type
_entity_poly.pdbx_seq_one_letter_code
_entity_poly.pdbx_strand_id
1 'polypeptide(L)'
;MKRKARIRDNSRRQSSKGALLDQLRARQKQASKKYRDKKEFKNLNGHQSSYKCRQSLGKALKRAVHSLPKDTNKRMMVVQHLAQNLNIISKTTHRHTRKQRSLSIELKELVIQFYQRDDITYQLPGKRDYVTVTDDNGESMTLQKRILLYNIRETYQLFVNEYSNKNVDLSLTSFNELRPVNILINSYMPHYSCLCIYHENVNLLIKPLSKHIICDGLNSLQEFTSMLVCDEQEEKCMFSCCHLCSHNFDNNIMKNVINPTKRIQWFQWVLQDGKTKKN
;
A
#
# COMPACT_ATOMS: atom_id res chain seq x y z
N MET A 1 -62.13 -30.07 15.79
CA MET A 1 -62.31 -31.47 15.32
C MET A 1 -62.27 -32.55 16.42
N LYS A 2 -61.36 -32.52 17.40
CA LYS A 2 -61.18 -33.65 18.36
C LYS A 2 -62.35 -33.91 19.32
N ARG A 3 -63.12 -32.89 19.73
CA ARG A 3 -64.24 -33.02 20.69
C ARG A 3 -65.44 -33.79 20.10
N LYS A 4 -65.81 -33.52 18.84
CA LYS A 4 -66.92 -34.21 18.14
C LYS A 4 -66.63 -35.68 17.83
N ALA A 5 -65.37 -36.05 17.62
CA ALA A 5 -64.98 -37.46 17.42
C ALA A 5 -65.06 -38.27 18.73
N ARG A 6 -64.62 -37.66 19.85
CA ARG A 6 -64.67 -38.28 21.19
C ARG A 6 -66.09 -38.57 21.66
N ILE A 7 -67.03 -37.66 21.36
CA ILE A 7 -68.45 -37.83 21.69
C ILE A 7 -69.04 -39.01 20.90
N ARG A 8 -68.77 -39.10 19.59
CA ARG A 8 -69.23 -40.21 18.73
C ARG A 8 -68.72 -41.59 19.19
N ASP A 9 -67.45 -41.66 19.61
CA ASP A 9 -66.88 -42.90 20.14
C ASP A 9 -67.48 -43.29 21.49
N ASN A 10 -67.82 -42.33 22.35
CA ASN A 10 -68.50 -42.60 23.62
C ASN A 10 -69.94 -43.11 23.41
N SER A 11 -70.69 -42.52 22.46
CA SER A 11 -72.04 -42.99 22.11
C SER A 11 -72.02 -44.42 21.54
N ARG A 12 -71.04 -44.76 20.69
CA ARG A 12 -70.87 -46.14 20.18
C ARG A 12 -70.54 -47.17 21.26
N ARG A 13 -69.84 -46.77 22.33
CA ARG A 13 -69.50 -47.65 23.47
C ARG A 13 -70.71 -47.95 24.36
N GLN A 14 -71.62 -46.99 24.52
CA GLN A 14 -72.81 -47.17 25.34
C GLN A 14 -73.88 -48.04 24.66
N SER A 15 -73.91 -48.10 23.32
CA SER A 15 -74.93 -48.86 22.58
C SER A 15 -74.52 -50.28 22.16
N SER A 16 -73.29 -50.73 22.45
CA SER A 16 -72.81 -52.06 22.05
C SER A 16 -72.87 -53.03 23.23
N LYS A 17 -73.19 -54.31 23.00
CA LYS A 17 -73.19 -55.40 24.01
C LYS A 17 -72.57 -56.68 23.41
N GLY A 18 -72.00 -57.53 24.27
CA GLY A 18 -71.43 -58.82 23.88
C GLY A 18 -70.19 -58.72 22.98
N ALA A 19 -70.05 -59.65 22.03
CA ALA A 19 -68.86 -59.84 21.18
C ALA A 19 -68.38 -58.57 20.45
N LEU A 20 -69.28 -57.66 20.08
CA LEU A 20 -68.94 -56.39 19.42
C LEU A 20 -68.17 -55.45 20.37
N LEU A 21 -68.51 -55.47 21.66
CA LEU A 21 -67.85 -54.66 22.68
C LEU A 21 -66.45 -55.21 23.00
N ASP A 22 -66.29 -56.54 22.96
CA ASP A 22 -64.98 -57.20 23.08
C ASP A 22 -64.09 -56.94 21.87
N GLN A 23 -64.65 -56.92 20.66
CA GLN A 23 -63.94 -56.53 19.44
C GLN A 23 -63.46 -55.06 19.51
N LEU A 24 -64.29 -54.16 20.02
CA LEU A 24 -63.93 -52.75 20.24
C LEU A 24 -62.83 -52.60 21.30
N ARG A 25 -62.91 -53.36 22.41
CA ARG A 25 -61.87 -53.40 23.45
C ARG A 25 -60.56 -53.98 22.92
N ALA A 26 -60.61 -55.07 22.15
CA ALA A 26 -59.46 -55.69 21.52
C ALA A 26 -58.78 -54.73 20.53
N ARG A 27 -59.56 -54.02 19.72
CA ARG A 27 -59.06 -53.00 18.78
C ARG A 27 -58.40 -51.83 19.53
N GLN A 28 -58.94 -51.41 20.67
CA GLN A 28 -58.31 -50.39 21.51
C GLN A 28 -57.03 -50.89 22.19
N LYS A 29 -57.01 -52.13 22.69
CA LYS A 29 -55.79 -52.76 23.23
C LYS A 29 -54.70 -52.86 22.15
N GLN A 30 -55.04 -53.27 20.94
CA GLN A 30 -54.10 -53.31 19.80
C GLN A 30 -53.62 -51.92 19.40
N ALA A 31 -54.50 -50.91 19.38
CA ALA A 31 -54.10 -49.53 19.08
C ALA A 31 -53.19 -48.94 20.17
N SER A 32 -53.47 -49.25 21.44
CA SER A 32 -52.63 -48.85 22.59
C SER A 32 -51.27 -49.56 22.56
N LYS A 33 -51.24 -50.86 22.27
CA LYS A 33 -50.02 -51.65 22.08
C LYS A 33 -49.17 -51.09 20.94
N LYS A 34 -49.75 -50.89 19.75
CA LYS A 34 -49.05 -50.23 18.62
C LYS A 34 -48.51 -48.85 18.97
N TYR A 35 -49.21 -48.08 19.79
CA TYR A 35 -48.73 -46.77 20.27
C TYR A 35 -47.55 -46.90 21.24
N ARG A 36 -47.62 -47.86 22.18
CA ARG A 36 -46.52 -48.20 23.10
C ARG A 36 -45.29 -48.71 22.35
N ASP A 37 -45.45 -49.67 21.44
CA ASP A 37 -44.36 -50.23 20.64
C ASP A 37 -43.69 -49.13 19.79
N LYS A 38 -44.48 -48.21 19.23
CA LYS A 38 -43.95 -47.05 18.46
C LYS A 38 -43.24 -46.01 19.34
N LYS A 39 -43.59 -45.95 20.63
CA LYS A 39 -42.93 -45.10 21.64
C LYS A 39 -41.63 -45.75 22.12
N GLU A 40 -41.62 -47.06 22.36
CA GLU A 40 -40.40 -47.82 22.68
C GLU A 40 -39.41 -47.82 21.52
N PHE A 41 -39.85 -48.03 20.29
CA PHE A 41 -38.99 -47.96 19.10
C PHE A 41 -38.37 -46.57 18.89
N LYS A 42 -39.05 -45.51 19.36
CA LYS A 42 -38.53 -44.13 19.40
C LYS A 42 -37.50 -43.90 20.50
N ASN A 43 -37.62 -44.60 21.62
CA ASN A 43 -36.68 -44.50 22.75
C ASN A 43 -35.43 -45.35 22.51
N LEU A 44 -35.56 -46.51 21.83
CA LEU A 44 -34.45 -47.41 21.50
C LEU A 44 -33.54 -46.87 20.40
N ASN A 45 -34.10 -46.22 19.37
CA ASN A 45 -33.32 -45.56 18.32
C ASN A 45 -32.97 -44.12 18.71
N GLY A 46 -32.39 -43.95 19.90
CA GLY A 46 -32.01 -42.68 20.52
C GLY A 46 -31.01 -41.86 19.69
N HIS A 47 -31.42 -41.41 18.51
CA HIS A 47 -30.88 -40.21 17.91
C HIS A 47 -31.61 -39.06 18.60
N GLN A 48 -30.87 -38.32 19.41
CA GLN A 48 -31.33 -37.15 20.15
C GLN A 48 -31.71 -36.06 19.13
N SER A 49 -32.84 -36.24 18.44
CA SER A 49 -33.36 -35.27 17.51
C SER A 49 -33.90 -34.10 18.32
N SER A 50 -33.34 -32.91 18.08
CA SER A 50 -33.81 -31.67 18.72
C SER A 50 -35.31 -31.38 18.47
N TYR A 51 -35.97 -32.11 17.55
CA TYR A 51 -37.38 -31.95 17.22
C TYR A 51 -38.26 -33.09 17.79
N LYS A 52 -39.39 -32.72 18.41
CA LYS A 52 -40.35 -33.65 19.05
C LYS A 52 -40.96 -34.70 18.09
N CYS A 53 -41.08 -34.40 16.79
CA CYS A 53 -41.54 -35.37 15.78
C CYS A 53 -41.03 -35.12 14.35
N ARG A 54 -41.05 -36.16 13.50
CA ARG A 54 -40.67 -36.06 12.08
C ARG A 54 -41.49 -35.03 11.31
N GLN A 55 -42.77 -34.86 11.68
CA GLN A 55 -43.66 -33.88 11.07
C GLN A 55 -43.28 -32.44 11.44
N SER A 56 -42.78 -32.19 12.66
CA SER A 56 -42.31 -30.85 13.04
C SER A 56 -41.02 -30.47 12.32
N LEU A 57 -40.09 -31.43 12.15
CA LEU A 57 -38.88 -31.23 11.36
C LEU A 57 -39.22 -30.92 9.89
N GLY A 58 -40.11 -31.71 9.27
CA GLY A 58 -40.52 -31.47 7.88
C GLY A 58 -41.18 -30.10 7.66
N LYS A 59 -41.97 -29.62 8.64
CA LYS A 59 -42.56 -28.27 8.59
C LYS A 59 -41.49 -27.18 8.74
N ALA A 60 -40.53 -27.36 9.63
CA ALA A 60 -39.42 -26.43 9.82
C ALA A 60 -38.55 -26.33 8.55
N LEU A 61 -38.18 -27.47 7.96
CA LEU A 61 -37.43 -27.54 6.71
C LEU A 61 -38.18 -26.85 5.57
N LYS A 62 -39.49 -27.09 5.44
CA LYS A 62 -40.30 -26.44 4.38
C LYS A 62 -40.30 -24.92 4.49
N ARG A 63 -40.35 -24.38 5.71
CA ARG A 63 -40.24 -22.93 5.94
C ARG A 63 -38.85 -22.41 5.58
N ALA A 64 -37.81 -23.08 6.04
CA ALA A 64 -36.43 -22.71 5.75
C ALA A 64 -36.14 -22.70 4.23
N VAL A 65 -36.56 -23.75 3.50
CA VAL A 65 -36.39 -23.83 2.05
C VAL A 65 -37.18 -22.75 1.32
N HIS A 66 -38.38 -22.40 1.81
CA HIS A 66 -39.18 -21.34 1.20
C HIS A 66 -38.55 -19.95 1.33
N SER A 67 -37.78 -19.72 2.40
CA SER A 67 -37.04 -18.48 2.62
C SER A 67 -35.74 -18.39 1.81
N LEU A 68 -35.30 -19.47 1.16
CA LEU A 68 -34.09 -19.46 0.33
C LEU A 68 -34.38 -18.94 -1.09
N PRO A 69 -33.37 -18.38 -1.78
CA PRO A 69 -33.50 -17.97 -3.18
C PRO A 69 -33.98 -19.10 -4.11
N LYS A 70 -34.70 -18.72 -5.18
CA LYS A 70 -35.17 -19.66 -6.23
C LYS A 70 -34.02 -20.22 -7.07
N ASP A 71 -33.03 -19.38 -7.37
CA ASP A 71 -31.82 -19.73 -8.13
C ASP A 71 -30.96 -20.75 -7.37
N THR A 72 -30.50 -21.79 -8.07
CA THR A 72 -29.76 -22.93 -7.49
C THR A 72 -28.39 -22.51 -6.96
N ASN A 73 -27.66 -21.66 -7.68
CA ASN A 73 -26.33 -21.21 -7.29
C ASN A 73 -26.40 -20.29 -6.08
N LYS A 74 -27.34 -19.34 -6.08
CA LYS A 74 -27.58 -18.45 -4.93
C LYS A 74 -28.05 -19.23 -3.70
N ARG A 75 -28.89 -20.25 -3.89
CA ARG A 75 -29.32 -21.14 -2.80
C ARG A 75 -28.14 -21.87 -2.18
N MET A 76 -27.26 -22.45 -2.99
CA MET A 76 -26.06 -23.14 -2.50
C MET A 76 -25.14 -22.21 -1.72
N MET A 77 -24.86 -21.01 -2.23
CA MET A 77 -24.02 -20.02 -1.54
C MET A 77 -24.57 -19.62 -0.18
N VAL A 78 -25.88 -19.35 -0.09
CA VAL A 78 -26.52 -18.98 1.18
C VAL A 78 -26.45 -20.14 2.17
N VAL A 79 -26.71 -21.37 1.74
CA VAL A 79 -26.61 -22.56 2.60
C VAL A 79 -25.17 -22.78 3.09
N GLN A 80 -24.19 -22.61 2.21
CA GLN A 80 -22.77 -22.71 2.55
C GLN A 80 -22.36 -21.66 3.58
N HIS A 81 -22.77 -20.41 3.42
CA HIS A 81 -22.52 -19.35 4.39
C HIS A 81 -23.23 -19.57 5.73
N LEU A 82 -24.48 -20.06 5.72
CA LEU A 82 -25.20 -20.42 6.94
C LEU A 82 -24.48 -21.55 7.68
N ALA A 83 -24.02 -22.58 6.97
CA ALA A 83 -23.24 -23.67 7.55
C ALA A 83 -21.90 -23.19 8.13
N GLN A 84 -21.24 -22.24 7.48
CA GLN A 84 -20.03 -21.60 7.99
C GLN A 84 -20.29 -20.75 9.25
N ASN A 85 -21.38 -20.00 9.30
CA ASN A 85 -21.75 -19.19 10.47
C ASN A 85 -22.14 -20.03 11.68
N LEU A 86 -22.71 -21.22 11.44
CA LEU A 86 -23.03 -22.20 12.48
C LEU A 86 -21.82 -23.08 12.85
N ASN A 87 -20.62 -22.80 12.32
CA ASN A 87 -19.39 -23.56 12.53
C ASN A 87 -19.52 -25.06 12.18
N ILE A 88 -20.43 -25.41 11.25
CA ILE A 88 -20.60 -26.78 10.74
C ILE A 88 -19.54 -27.08 9.68
N ILE A 89 -19.20 -26.07 8.87
CA ILE A 89 -18.16 -26.13 7.84
C ILE A 89 -17.16 -25.02 8.15
N SER A 90 -15.87 -25.32 8.07
CA SER A 90 -14.83 -24.30 8.17
C SER A 90 -15.05 -23.23 7.10
N LYS A 91 -14.94 -21.95 7.47
CA LYS A 91 -14.90 -20.88 6.47
C LYS A 91 -13.78 -21.20 5.49
N THR A 92 -14.12 -21.36 4.21
CA THR A 92 -13.15 -21.34 3.13
C THR A 92 -12.62 -19.93 3.06
N THR A 93 -11.70 -19.59 3.97
CA THR A 93 -10.71 -18.58 3.65
C THR A 93 -10.03 -19.11 2.41
N HIS A 94 -10.27 -18.47 1.27
CA HIS A 94 -9.20 -18.34 0.30
C HIS A 94 -8.09 -17.58 1.04
N ARG A 95 -7.36 -18.28 1.92
CA ARG A 95 -5.97 -17.99 2.12
C ARG A 95 -5.46 -18.17 0.71
N HIS A 96 -5.29 -17.07 0.00
CA HIS A 96 -4.18 -17.00 -0.91
C HIS A 96 -3.02 -17.47 -0.06
N THR A 97 -2.65 -18.73 -0.21
CA THR A 97 -1.28 -19.15 -0.02
C THR A 97 -0.51 -18.45 -1.14
N ARG A 98 -0.46 -17.11 -1.11
CA ARG A 98 0.81 -16.46 -1.27
C ARG A 98 1.63 -17.16 -0.20
N LYS A 99 2.36 -18.21 -0.59
CA LYS A 99 3.74 -18.31 -0.13
C LYS A 99 4.20 -16.87 -0.25
N GLN A 100 4.27 -16.15 0.87
CA GLN A 100 5.01 -14.89 0.85
C GLN A 100 6.33 -15.35 0.23
N ARG A 101 6.59 -14.95 -1.01
CA ARG A 101 7.91 -15.15 -1.60
C ARG A 101 8.77 -14.31 -0.70
N SER A 102 9.29 -14.95 0.35
CA SER A 102 10.23 -14.33 1.25
C SER A 102 11.39 -13.94 0.34
N LEU A 103 11.57 -12.63 0.19
CA LEU A 103 12.70 -12.07 -0.52
C LEU A 103 13.98 -12.79 -0.06
N SER A 104 14.75 -13.31 -1.02
CA SER A 104 16.00 -13.98 -0.71
C SER A 104 16.90 -13.02 0.07
N ILE A 105 17.64 -13.55 1.04
CA ILE A 105 18.55 -12.77 1.88
C ILE A 105 19.56 -12.04 0.99
N GLU A 106 20.11 -12.74 0.00
CA GLU A 106 21.01 -12.20 -1.01
C GLU A 106 20.44 -10.98 -1.75
N LEU A 107 19.15 -11.01 -2.11
CA LEU A 107 18.52 -9.90 -2.81
C LEU A 107 18.30 -8.71 -1.87
N LYS A 108 18.00 -8.95 -0.59
CA LYS A 108 17.90 -7.86 0.39
C LYS A 108 19.24 -7.17 0.59
N GLU A 109 20.30 -7.94 0.77
CA GLU A 109 21.67 -7.42 0.91
C GLU A 109 22.08 -6.65 -0.33
N LEU A 110 21.78 -7.16 -1.53
CA LEU A 110 22.05 -6.48 -2.79
C LEU A 110 21.36 -5.12 -2.88
N VAL A 111 20.08 -5.03 -2.49
CA VAL A 111 19.33 -3.77 -2.46
C VAL A 111 19.93 -2.79 -1.45
N ILE A 112 20.29 -3.28 -0.25
CA ILE A 112 20.90 -2.45 0.80
C ILE A 112 22.25 -1.91 0.32
N GLN A 113 23.09 -2.75 -0.28
CA GLN A 113 24.38 -2.34 -0.85
C GLN A 113 24.20 -1.33 -1.98
N PHE A 114 23.20 -1.53 -2.85
CA PHE A 114 22.90 -0.59 -3.92
C PHE A 114 22.57 0.80 -3.38
N TYR A 115 21.76 0.89 -2.33
CA TYR A 115 21.47 2.16 -1.66
C TYR A 115 22.69 2.80 -1.00
N GLN A 116 23.70 2.04 -0.59
CA GLN A 116 24.89 2.56 0.09
C GLN A 116 25.94 3.14 -0.86
N ARG A 117 25.81 2.93 -2.19
CA ARG A 117 26.78 3.44 -3.16
C ARG A 117 26.77 4.97 -3.24
N ASP A 118 27.95 5.54 -3.50
CA ASP A 118 28.17 6.99 -3.59
C ASP A 118 27.55 7.62 -4.85
N ASP A 119 27.35 6.84 -5.92
CA ASP A 119 26.66 7.28 -7.14
C ASP A 119 25.13 7.28 -7.02
N ILE A 120 24.58 6.62 -6.00
CA ILE A 120 23.14 6.60 -5.70
C ILE A 120 22.79 7.54 -4.55
N THR A 121 23.69 7.66 -3.57
CA THR A 121 23.48 8.47 -2.36
C THR A 121 24.67 9.34 -2.01
N TYR A 122 24.37 10.56 -1.60
CA TYR A 122 25.34 11.51 -1.07
C TYR A 122 25.42 11.42 0.46
N GLN A 123 26.62 11.21 1.01
CA GLN A 123 26.83 11.19 2.47
C GLN A 123 26.86 12.61 3.03
N LEU A 124 26.06 12.88 4.08
CA LEU A 124 26.07 14.18 4.73
C LEU A 124 27.39 14.40 5.50
N PRO A 125 28.00 15.58 5.41
CA PRO A 125 29.31 15.85 6.01
C PRO A 125 29.24 16.17 7.52
N GLY A 126 28.06 16.46 8.08
CA GLY A 126 27.94 16.93 9.45
C GLY A 126 28.19 15.84 10.49
N LYS A 127 28.94 16.18 11.55
CA LYS A 127 29.18 15.28 12.70
C LYS A 127 27.89 14.90 13.46
N ARG A 128 26.84 15.71 13.35
CA ARG A 128 25.52 15.45 13.93
C ARG A 128 24.57 14.73 12.96
N ASP A 129 25.00 14.51 11.73
CA ASP A 129 24.19 13.87 10.70
C ASP A 129 24.31 12.35 10.77
N TYR A 130 23.96 11.77 11.91
CA TYR A 130 23.93 10.33 12.11
C TYR A 130 22.55 9.88 12.60
N VAL A 131 22.29 8.58 12.45
CA VAL A 131 21.13 7.87 13.00
C VAL A 131 21.66 6.71 13.83
N THR A 132 21.09 6.53 15.02
CA THR A 132 21.38 5.34 15.85
C THR A 132 20.31 4.30 15.55
N VAL A 133 20.74 3.11 15.15
CA VAL A 133 19.87 1.96 14.86
C VAL A 133 20.25 0.85 15.83
N THR A 134 19.26 0.26 16.49
CA THR A 134 19.46 -0.90 17.36
C THR A 134 19.13 -2.16 16.59
N ASP A 135 20.06 -3.10 16.57
CA ASP A 135 19.90 -4.40 15.94
C ASP A 135 18.98 -5.32 16.76
N ASP A 136 18.53 -6.43 16.17
CA ASP A 136 17.65 -7.40 16.83
C ASP A 136 18.29 -8.03 18.09
N ASN A 137 19.63 -8.00 18.16
CA ASN A 137 20.41 -8.48 19.31
C ASN A 137 20.53 -7.43 20.43
N GLY A 138 19.95 -6.23 20.27
CA GLY A 138 19.99 -5.15 21.26
C GLY A 138 21.24 -4.26 21.19
N GLU A 139 22.15 -4.50 20.26
CA GLU A 139 23.33 -3.65 20.05
C GLU A 139 22.98 -2.42 19.21
N SER A 140 23.41 -1.24 19.67
CA SER A 140 23.19 0.01 18.95
C SER A 140 24.39 0.35 18.06
N MET A 141 24.15 0.55 16.78
CA MET A 141 25.12 1.05 15.82
C MET A 141 24.77 2.46 15.34
N THR A 142 25.77 3.31 15.15
CA THR A 142 25.60 4.65 14.57
C THR A 142 25.92 4.63 13.09
N LEU A 143 24.96 5.04 12.26
CA LEU A 143 25.10 5.13 10.81
C LEU A 143 25.06 6.59 10.38
N GLN A 144 25.99 7.01 9.52
CA GLN A 144 25.95 8.35 8.94
C GLN A 144 24.73 8.48 8.01
N LYS A 145 24.04 9.63 8.08
CA LYS A 145 22.95 9.97 7.19
C LYS A 145 23.47 10.16 5.77
N ARG A 146 22.73 9.61 4.82
CA ARG A 146 22.96 9.79 3.38
C ARG A 146 21.66 10.23 2.72
N ILE A 147 21.75 10.90 1.59
CA ILE A 147 20.61 11.43 0.86
C ILE A 147 20.60 10.83 -0.53
N LEU A 148 19.45 10.28 -0.94
CA LEU A 148 19.23 9.82 -2.30
C LEU A 148 19.35 10.97 -3.29
N LEU A 149 20.21 10.78 -4.32
CA LEU A 149 20.38 11.73 -5.40
C LEU A 149 19.14 11.75 -6.33
N TYR A 150 18.52 10.60 -6.52
CA TYR A 150 17.34 10.40 -7.36
C TYR A 150 16.08 10.22 -6.52
N ASN A 151 14.89 10.32 -7.13
CA ASN A 151 13.68 9.89 -6.43
C ASN A 151 13.63 8.35 -6.31
N ILE A 152 12.78 7.82 -5.44
CA ILE A 152 12.69 6.37 -5.17
C ILE A 152 12.36 5.58 -6.46
N ARG A 153 11.52 6.15 -7.33
CA ARG A 153 11.08 5.48 -8.57
C ARG A 153 12.21 5.39 -9.58
N GLU A 154 12.98 6.45 -9.77
CA GLU A 154 14.18 6.49 -10.61
C GLU A 154 15.24 5.55 -10.07
N THR A 155 15.50 5.59 -8.76
CA THR A 155 16.47 4.72 -8.08
C THR A 155 16.12 3.24 -8.31
N TYR A 156 14.84 2.88 -8.21
CA TYR A 156 14.35 1.54 -8.51
C TYR A 156 14.55 1.17 -9.99
N GLN A 157 14.30 2.09 -10.93
CA GLN A 157 14.56 1.84 -12.35
C GLN A 157 16.05 1.60 -12.63
N LEU A 158 16.95 2.38 -12.02
CA LEU A 158 18.39 2.16 -12.11
C LEU A 158 18.77 0.76 -11.63
N PHE A 159 18.24 0.35 -10.47
CA PHE A 159 18.46 -0.99 -9.93
C PHE A 159 17.95 -2.09 -10.88
N VAL A 160 16.72 -1.97 -11.38
CA VAL A 160 16.15 -2.98 -12.31
C VAL A 160 16.93 -3.04 -13.61
N ASN A 161 17.41 -1.91 -14.13
CA ASN A 161 18.21 -1.89 -15.35
C ASN A 161 19.56 -2.59 -15.15
N GLU A 162 20.26 -2.28 -14.06
CA GLU A 162 21.57 -2.87 -13.73
C GLU A 162 21.47 -4.38 -13.45
N TYR A 163 20.40 -4.82 -12.79
CA TYR A 163 20.20 -6.22 -12.39
C TYR A 163 19.17 -6.98 -13.24
N SER A 164 18.80 -6.44 -14.41
CA SER A 164 17.84 -7.04 -15.35
C SER A 164 18.21 -8.47 -15.73
N ASN A 165 19.52 -8.75 -15.88
CA ASN A 165 20.05 -10.07 -16.24
C ASN A 165 19.94 -11.12 -15.11
N LYS A 166 19.65 -10.71 -13.87
CA LYS A 166 19.54 -11.61 -12.71
C LYS A 166 18.12 -12.08 -12.41
N ASN A 167 17.13 -11.78 -13.28
CA ASN A 167 15.71 -12.15 -13.08
C ASN A 167 15.18 -11.76 -11.69
N VAL A 168 15.48 -10.53 -11.28
CA VAL A 168 15.09 -10.01 -9.96
C VAL A 168 13.59 -9.71 -9.94
N ASP A 169 12.81 -10.55 -9.25
CA ASP A 169 11.38 -10.32 -8.98
C ASP A 169 11.22 -9.49 -7.70
N LEU A 170 11.36 -8.16 -7.85
CA LEU A 170 11.22 -7.20 -6.75
C LEU A 170 10.24 -6.11 -7.15
N SER A 171 9.25 -5.81 -6.30
CA SER A 171 8.32 -4.70 -6.54
C SER A 171 8.90 -3.36 -6.04
N LEU A 172 8.44 -2.24 -6.61
CA LEU A 172 8.80 -0.90 -6.13
C LEU A 172 8.52 -0.71 -4.63
N THR A 173 7.37 -1.22 -4.15
CA THR A 173 7.00 -1.14 -2.73
C THR A 173 8.00 -1.88 -1.86
N SER A 174 8.32 -3.13 -2.22
CA SER A 174 9.30 -3.94 -1.50
C SER A 174 10.70 -3.33 -1.55
N PHE A 175 11.10 -2.75 -2.67
CA PHE A 175 12.38 -2.04 -2.82
C PHE A 175 12.46 -0.81 -1.89
N ASN A 176 11.36 -0.06 -1.75
CA ASN A 176 11.29 1.08 -0.84
C ASN A 176 11.29 0.65 0.64
N GLU A 177 10.63 -0.45 0.98
CA GLU A 177 10.64 -1.03 2.33
C GLU A 177 12.04 -1.51 2.77
N LEU A 178 12.86 -1.96 1.82
CA LEU A 178 14.25 -2.39 2.06
C LEU A 178 15.24 -1.22 2.17
N ARG A 179 14.79 0.04 2.01
CA ARG A 179 15.66 1.20 2.15
C ARG A 179 16.15 1.34 3.59
N PRO A 180 17.48 1.38 3.84
CA PRO A 180 18.01 1.57 5.18
C PRO A 180 17.58 2.91 5.79
N VAL A 181 17.40 2.94 7.11
CA VAL A 181 16.86 4.11 7.85
C VAL A 181 17.77 5.34 7.75
N ASN A 182 19.08 5.13 7.59
CA ASN A 182 20.05 6.23 7.42
C ASN A 182 20.02 6.85 6.02
N ILE A 183 19.27 6.28 5.07
CA ILE A 183 19.11 6.81 3.71
C ILE A 183 17.83 7.65 3.63
N LEU A 184 18.01 8.96 3.53
CA LEU A 184 16.96 9.96 3.41
C LEU A 184 16.60 10.19 1.94
N ILE A 185 15.37 10.62 1.70
CA ILE A 185 14.90 11.03 0.37
C ILE A 185 15.45 12.40 -0.01
N ASN A 186 15.52 12.68 -1.31
CA ASN A 186 16.04 13.93 -1.88
C ASN A 186 15.36 15.21 -1.30
N SER A 187 14.13 15.14 -0.78
CA SER A 187 13.50 16.30 -0.11
C SER A 187 14.23 16.77 1.15
N TYR A 188 15.12 15.95 1.72
CA TYR A 188 15.98 16.33 2.84
C TYR A 188 17.32 16.91 2.39
N MET A 189 17.60 16.93 1.08
CA MET A 189 18.79 17.55 0.54
C MET A 189 18.73 19.04 0.86
N PRO A 190 19.68 19.58 1.64
CA PRO A 190 19.81 21.03 1.72
C PRO A 190 20.07 21.49 0.28
N HIS A 191 19.21 22.34 -0.27
CA HIS A 191 19.41 22.85 -1.62
C HIS A 191 20.77 23.55 -1.67
N TYR A 192 21.77 22.89 -2.27
CA TYR A 192 23.14 23.40 -2.42
C TYR A 192 23.22 24.49 -3.50
N SER A 193 22.21 25.35 -3.62
CA SER A 193 22.42 26.63 -4.29
C SER A 193 23.17 27.53 -3.31
N CYS A 194 24.29 28.15 -3.73
CA CYS A 194 24.88 29.22 -2.92
C CYS A 194 23.83 30.33 -2.78
N LEU A 195 23.28 30.49 -1.57
CA LEU A 195 22.40 31.62 -1.22
C LEU A 195 23.22 32.83 -0.76
N CYS A 196 24.51 32.84 -1.06
CA CYS A 196 25.40 33.94 -0.77
C CYS A 196 25.04 35.14 -1.65
N ILE A 197 25.22 36.34 -1.08
CA ILE A 197 24.90 37.62 -1.73
C ILE A 197 25.53 37.72 -3.12
N TYR A 198 26.76 37.22 -3.28
CA TYR A 198 27.49 37.25 -4.55
C TYR A 198 26.77 36.48 -5.66
N HIS A 199 26.43 35.20 -5.42
CA HIS A 199 25.76 34.37 -6.42
C HIS A 199 24.33 34.86 -6.70
N GLU A 200 23.61 35.29 -5.66
CA GLU A 200 22.24 35.78 -5.81
C GLU A 200 22.18 37.11 -6.58
N ASN A 201 23.14 38.03 -6.34
CA ASN A 201 23.19 39.31 -7.05
C ASN A 201 23.53 39.14 -8.53
N VAL A 202 24.43 38.22 -8.88
CA VAL A 202 24.72 37.94 -10.29
C VAL A 202 23.49 37.34 -10.98
N ASN A 203 22.77 36.42 -10.32
CA ASN A 203 21.50 35.90 -10.85
C ASN A 203 20.44 36.99 -11.04
N LEU A 204 20.34 37.95 -10.11
CA LEU A 204 19.41 39.08 -10.22
C LEU A 204 19.79 40.04 -11.35
N LEU A 205 21.07 40.14 -11.70
CA LEU A 205 21.58 40.96 -12.81
C LEU A 205 21.40 40.27 -14.18
N ILE A 206 21.68 38.96 -14.28
CA ILE A 206 21.56 38.20 -15.54
C ILE A 206 20.12 38.20 -16.06
N LYS A 207 19.13 38.05 -15.17
CA LYS A 207 17.70 37.98 -15.53
C LYS A 207 17.17 39.16 -16.37
N PRO A 208 17.43 40.43 -15.99
CA PRO A 208 17.06 41.57 -16.84
C PRO A 208 18.01 41.75 -18.03
N LEU A 209 19.29 41.38 -17.89
CA LEU A 209 20.28 41.50 -18.96
C LEU A 209 19.94 40.62 -20.18
N SER A 210 19.46 39.39 -19.95
CA SER A 210 19.10 38.43 -21.01
C SER A 210 18.04 38.96 -21.99
N LYS A 211 17.21 39.93 -21.56
CA LYS A 211 16.22 40.58 -22.42
C LYS A 211 16.81 41.61 -23.39
N HIS A 212 18.09 41.93 -23.24
CA HIS A 212 18.78 43.02 -23.93
C HIS A 212 20.06 42.58 -24.63
N ILE A 213 20.38 41.28 -24.56
CA ILE A 213 21.52 40.67 -25.23
C ILE A 213 21.02 39.46 -26.01
N ILE A 214 21.40 39.37 -27.29
CA ILE A 214 21.06 38.24 -28.13
C ILE A 214 22.08 37.14 -27.87
N CYS A 215 21.83 36.32 -26.86
CA CYS A 215 22.74 35.26 -26.45
C CYS A 215 22.01 34.14 -25.71
N ASP A 216 22.26 32.89 -26.12
CA ASP A 216 21.63 31.70 -25.52
C ASP A 216 22.20 31.34 -24.14
N GLY A 217 23.37 31.87 -23.75
CA GLY A 217 24.07 31.53 -22.50
C GLY A 217 23.67 32.34 -21.26
N LEU A 218 22.55 33.08 -21.29
CA LEU A 218 22.12 33.96 -20.19
C LEU A 218 20.93 33.40 -19.38
N ASN A 219 20.62 32.10 -19.47
CA ASN A 219 19.48 31.53 -18.74
C ASN A 219 19.83 31.13 -17.31
N SER A 220 21.09 30.79 -17.05
CA SER A 220 21.59 30.42 -15.72
C SER A 220 23.00 30.97 -15.49
N LEU A 221 23.39 31.08 -14.22
CA LEU A 221 24.75 31.47 -13.85
C LEU A 221 25.80 30.48 -14.36
N GLN A 222 25.46 29.18 -14.39
CA GLN A 222 26.35 28.15 -14.90
C GLN A 222 26.62 28.36 -16.39
N GLU A 223 25.58 28.43 -17.21
CA GLU A 223 25.71 28.69 -18.66
C GLU A 223 26.44 30.00 -18.96
N PHE A 224 26.17 31.04 -18.16
CA PHE A 224 26.87 32.32 -18.29
C PHE A 224 28.36 32.16 -18.00
N THR A 225 28.72 31.40 -16.98
CA THR A 225 30.12 31.12 -16.65
C THR A 225 30.79 30.31 -17.76
N SER A 226 30.16 29.21 -18.20
CA SER A 226 30.67 28.33 -19.26
C SER A 226 30.95 29.08 -20.57
N MET A 227 30.19 30.15 -20.85
CA MET A 227 30.40 30.97 -22.04
C MET A 227 31.59 31.94 -21.91
N LEU A 228 31.96 32.31 -20.69
CA LEU A 228 33.06 33.25 -20.45
C LEU A 228 34.42 32.54 -20.35
N VAL A 229 34.44 31.28 -19.95
CA VAL A 229 35.68 30.53 -19.69
C VAL A 229 35.85 29.34 -20.63
N CYS A 230 37.09 28.94 -20.91
CA CYS A 230 37.36 27.70 -21.65
C CYS A 230 37.14 26.44 -20.79
N ASP A 231 37.45 26.54 -19.50
CA ASP A 231 37.33 25.46 -18.53
C ASP A 231 37.00 26.06 -17.15
N GLU A 232 35.91 25.60 -16.54
CA GLU A 232 35.44 26.03 -15.22
C GLU A 232 36.28 25.46 -14.08
N GLN A 233 37.02 24.37 -14.32
CA GLN A 233 37.89 23.74 -13.33
C GLN A 233 39.29 24.36 -13.30
N GLU A 234 39.66 25.12 -14.34
CA GLU A 234 40.96 25.78 -14.44
C GLU A 234 40.94 27.15 -13.76
N GLU A 235 41.80 27.30 -12.74
CA GLU A 235 41.91 28.52 -11.94
C GLU A 235 42.21 29.74 -12.82
N LYS A 236 43.16 29.63 -13.75
CA LYS A 236 43.53 30.76 -14.63
C LYS A 236 42.36 31.27 -15.46
N CYS A 237 41.45 30.39 -15.87
CA CYS A 237 40.25 30.77 -16.61
C CYS A 237 39.27 31.53 -15.70
N MET A 238 38.98 30.99 -14.51
CA MET A 238 38.04 31.57 -13.55
C MET A 238 38.51 32.93 -13.00
N PHE A 239 39.82 33.15 -12.89
CA PHE A 239 40.43 34.43 -12.49
C PHE A 239 40.71 35.37 -13.68
N SER A 240 40.18 35.07 -14.89
CA SER A 240 40.36 35.91 -16.09
C SER A 240 41.82 36.16 -16.49
N CYS A 241 42.71 35.24 -16.17
CA CYS A 241 44.14 35.26 -16.51
C CYS A 241 44.46 34.39 -17.74
N CYS A 242 43.48 33.67 -18.27
CA CYS A 242 43.62 32.85 -19.47
C CYS A 242 43.54 33.71 -20.74
N HIS A 243 44.58 33.65 -21.57
CA HIS A 243 44.66 34.36 -22.84
C HIS A 243 43.70 33.84 -23.92
N LEU A 244 43.21 32.59 -23.78
CA LEU A 244 42.29 32.00 -24.76
C LEU A 244 40.85 32.50 -24.57
N CYS A 245 40.42 32.69 -23.33
CA CYS A 245 39.06 33.16 -23.03
C CYS A 245 38.99 34.63 -22.60
N SER A 246 40.10 35.37 -22.58
CA SER A 246 40.15 36.79 -22.17
C SER A 246 39.20 37.69 -22.97
N HIS A 247 38.89 37.32 -24.22
CA HIS A 247 38.02 38.08 -25.10
C HIS A 247 36.58 37.53 -25.19
N ASN A 248 36.27 36.45 -24.47
CA ASN A 248 34.95 35.82 -24.56
C ASN A 248 33.83 36.74 -24.07
N PHE A 249 34.09 37.57 -23.06
CA PHE A 249 33.10 38.56 -22.62
C PHE A 249 32.75 39.54 -23.76
N ASP A 250 33.76 40.12 -24.43
CA ASP A 250 33.51 41.06 -25.52
C ASP A 250 32.81 40.38 -26.71
N ASN A 251 33.26 39.18 -27.06
CA ASN A 251 32.76 38.44 -28.20
C ASN A 251 31.33 37.92 -27.99
N ASN A 252 31.04 37.38 -26.81
CA ASN A 252 29.80 36.67 -26.55
C ASN A 252 28.74 37.57 -25.92
N ILE A 253 29.14 38.62 -25.18
CA ILE A 253 28.24 39.54 -24.49
C ILE A 253 28.21 40.90 -25.20
N MET A 254 29.33 41.64 -25.21
CA MET A 254 29.31 43.06 -25.59
C MET A 254 28.89 43.29 -27.05
N LYS A 255 29.35 42.45 -27.99
CA LYS A 255 28.97 42.54 -29.41
C LYS A 255 27.49 42.24 -29.66
N ASN A 256 26.83 41.52 -28.75
CA ASN A 256 25.45 41.05 -28.90
C ASN A 256 24.42 41.92 -28.16
N VAL A 257 24.84 43.04 -27.60
CA VAL A 257 23.95 43.99 -26.91
C VAL A 257 23.07 44.71 -27.94
N ILE A 258 21.75 44.63 -27.77
CA ILE A 258 20.77 45.19 -28.72
C ILE A 258 20.82 46.73 -28.71
N ASN A 259 20.85 47.34 -27.52
CA ASN A 259 20.94 48.78 -27.37
C ASN A 259 21.89 49.14 -26.22
N PRO A 260 23.14 49.53 -26.51
CA PRO A 260 24.16 49.81 -25.49
C PRO A 260 23.86 51.07 -24.66
N THR A 261 22.97 51.94 -25.13
CA THR A 261 22.59 53.18 -24.41
C THR A 261 21.44 52.97 -23.42
N LYS A 262 20.77 51.82 -23.49
CA LYS A 262 19.61 51.51 -22.65
C LYS A 262 20.05 51.27 -21.21
N ARG A 263 19.46 52.03 -20.28
CA ARG A 263 19.64 51.79 -18.85
C ARG A 263 18.70 50.69 -18.38
N ILE A 264 19.25 49.75 -17.61
CA ILE A 264 18.51 48.67 -16.97
C ILE A 264 18.54 48.86 -15.46
N GLN A 265 17.44 48.47 -14.80
CA GLN A 265 17.33 48.44 -13.35
C GLN A 265 17.17 46.98 -12.91
N TRP A 266 17.85 46.62 -11.84
CA TRP A 266 17.75 45.31 -11.22
C TRP A 266 17.85 45.44 -9.71
N PHE A 267 17.32 44.44 -9.02
CA PHE A 267 17.45 44.36 -7.57
C PHE A 267 18.80 43.77 -7.19
N GLN A 268 19.34 44.17 -6.05
CA GLN A 268 20.53 43.58 -5.46
C GLN A 268 20.37 43.42 -3.95
N TRP A 269 20.91 42.35 -3.41
CA TRP A 269 21.10 42.18 -1.98
C TRP A 269 22.31 42.99 -1.52
N VAL A 270 22.12 43.80 -0.49
CA VAL A 270 23.19 44.54 0.19
C VAL A 270 23.25 44.14 1.66
N LEU A 271 24.45 44.20 2.23
CA LEU A 271 24.66 43.99 3.65
C LEU A 271 24.53 45.35 4.35
N GLN A 272 23.48 45.56 5.14
CA GLN A 272 23.25 46.76 5.92
C GLN A 272 23.05 46.38 7.38
N ASP A 273 23.89 46.92 8.28
CA ASP A 273 23.84 46.67 9.73
C ASP A 273 23.86 45.16 10.08
N GLY A 274 24.67 44.39 9.35
CA GLY A 274 24.79 42.93 9.53
C GLY A 274 23.58 42.12 9.06
N LYS A 275 22.59 42.76 8.42
CA LYS A 275 21.41 42.10 7.84
C LYS A 275 21.40 42.27 6.33
N THR A 276 20.98 41.24 5.61
CA THR A 276 20.78 41.31 4.16
C THR A 276 19.45 41.97 3.84
N LYS A 277 19.48 43.01 3.00
CA LYS A 277 18.28 43.68 2.48
C LYS A 277 18.34 43.72 0.96
N LYS A 278 17.18 43.56 0.32
CA LYS A 278 17.05 43.65 -1.14
C LYS A 278 16.71 45.09 -1.50
N ASN A 279 17.58 45.71 -2.28
CA ASN A 279 17.43 47.07 -2.83
C ASN A 279 17.17 47.02 -4.32
#